data_AF-A0A091RPX8-F1
#
_entry.id   AF-A0A091RPX8-F1
#
_cell.length_a   1.000
_cell.length_b   1.000
_cell.length_c   1.000
_cell.angle_alpha   90.00
_cell.angle_beta   90.00
_cell.angle_gamma   90.00
#
_symmetry.space_group_name_H-M   'P 1'
#
loop_
_entity.id
_entity.type
_entity.pdbx_description
1 polymer ?
#
loop_
_entity_poly.entity_id
_entity_poly.type
_entity_poly.pdbx_seq_one_letter_code
_entity_poly.pdbx_strand_id
1 'polypeptide(L)'
;QTVSINKAINAQEVAVKEKHARNILPKKGAQTFWSVVNRLPLSGNAVLCWKFCHVFHKLLRDGHSNVLKDSVRYKNELSDMSRMWGHLSEGYGQLCSIYLKLLRTKMEFHTKNPRFPGNLQMSDRQLDEAGENDVNNFFQLTVEMFDYLECELNLFQTVFSSLDMSRSVSVTAAGQCRLAPLIQVVLDCSHLYDYTVKLLFKLHSCLPADTLQGHRDRFLEQFRKLKDLFYRSSNLQYFKRLIQIPQLPENPPNFLRASALSEHISPVVVIPAEASSPDSEPITDLVEMDTASQSLFDSKFDDVFGSCLSSDPFNFNSQNGMNKDDKDRLIEQLYGEIAALKEELESFKAESARGMMQLRGRASELEAELAEQQHLKQQAQDESEFLRTELEELKKQREDTEKAQRSLTEIERRAQANEQRYSKLKEKYSELVQNHADLLRKNAEVTKQVTAARQAQGDVEREKKELEDSFQRSQEQAEVLDTLKRELAASRQELQVLQGTLESSTQAGAEQSTRIAGLEQERDSLSRAAERHGEEVAALHAELQQMRDRLGREQESSKME
;
A
#
# COMPACT_ATOMS: atom_id res chain seq x y z
N GLN A 1 -22.47 -19.96 36.34
CA GLN A 1 -21.44 -19.63 35.34
C GLN A 1 -22.04 -19.20 34.00
N THR A 2 -22.83 -20.04 33.31
CA THR A 2 -23.46 -19.72 32.00
C THR A 2 -24.19 -18.38 31.96
N VAL A 3 -25.04 -18.11 32.95
CA VAL A 3 -25.75 -16.82 33.07
C VAL A 3 -24.78 -15.65 33.18
N SER A 4 -23.70 -15.80 33.94
CA SER A 4 -22.67 -14.77 34.08
C SER A 4 -21.91 -14.53 32.77
N ILE A 5 -21.60 -15.60 32.01
CA ILE A 5 -20.96 -15.49 30.69
C ILE A 5 -21.83 -14.67 29.74
N ASN A 6 -23.12 -15.03 29.61
CA ASN A 6 -24.05 -14.29 28.74
C ASN A 6 -24.29 -12.84 29.20
N LYS A 7 -24.25 -12.58 30.52
CA LYS A 7 -24.36 -11.21 31.05
C LYS A 7 -23.07 -10.40 30.86
N ALA A 8 -21.91 -11.04 30.83
CA ALA A 8 -20.62 -10.37 30.60
C ALA A 8 -20.36 -10.11 29.11
N ILE A 9 -20.60 -11.10 28.27
CA ILE A 9 -20.39 -11.07 26.82
C ILE A 9 -21.73 -10.82 26.14
N ASN A 10 -22.11 -9.54 26.04
CA ASN A 10 -23.34 -9.08 25.41
C ASN A 10 -23.05 -7.92 24.42
N ALA A 11 -24.01 -7.60 23.57
CA ALA A 11 -23.88 -6.57 22.54
C ALA A 11 -23.96 -5.12 23.08
N GLN A 12 -24.23 -4.92 24.37
CA GLN A 12 -24.33 -3.58 24.94
C GLN A 12 -22.94 -2.99 25.15
N GLU A 13 -22.73 -1.77 24.64
CA GLU A 13 -21.47 -1.03 24.73
C GLU A 13 -21.27 -0.41 26.12
N VAL A 14 -21.14 -1.29 27.12
CA VAL A 14 -20.93 -0.96 28.54
C VAL A 14 -19.83 -1.87 29.10
N ALA A 15 -19.06 -1.37 30.05
CA ALA A 15 -18.04 -2.15 30.73
C ALA A 15 -18.59 -3.47 31.31
N VAL A 16 -17.78 -4.52 31.27
CA VAL A 16 -18.12 -5.80 31.88
C VAL A 16 -18.22 -5.60 33.39
N LYS A 17 -19.37 -5.94 33.98
CA LYS A 17 -19.57 -5.81 35.42
C LYS A 17 -18.71 -6.82 36.17
N GLU A 18 -17.97 -6.37 37.18
CA GLU A 18 -17.01 -7.20 37.91
C GLU A 18 -17.66 -8.43 38.59
N LYS A 19 -18.91 -8.31 39.07
CA LYS A 19 -19.65 -9.46 39.60
C LYS A 19 -19.83 -10.59 38.59
N HIS A 20 -19.99 -10.28 37.30
CA HIS A 20 -20.11 -11.30 36.26
C HIS A 20 -18.74 -11.87 35.92
N ALA A 21 -17.73 -11.02 35.79
CA ALA A 21 -16.35 -11.42 35.53
C ALA A 21 -15.81 -12.39 36.62
N ARG A 22 -16.01 -12.08 37.90
CA ARG A 22 -15.65 -12.95 39.03
C ARG A 22 -16.38 -14.28 39.01
N ASN A 23 -17.70 -14.28 38.76
CA ASN A 23 -18.52 -15.48 38.71
C ASN A 23 -18.25 -16.39 37.49
N ILE A 24 -17.42 -15.94 36.54
CA ILE A 24 -16.98 -16.73 35.39
C ILE A 24 -15.73 -17.55 35.73
N LEU A 25 -14.89 -17.12 36.67
CA LEU A 25 -13.65 -17.81 37.02
C LEU A 25 -13.95 -19.26 37.46
N PRO A 26 -13.57 -20.26 36.63
CA PRO A 26 -14.00 -21.62 36.81
C PRO A 26 -13.23 -22.30 37.93
N LYS A 27 -13.91 -23.15 38.69
CA LYS A 27 -13.27 -24.00 39.70
C LYS A 27 -12.54 -25.21 39.10
N LYS A 28 -12.77 -25.57 37.81
CA LYS A 28 -12.28 -26.83 37.21
C LYS A 28 -11.76 -26.77 35.75
N GLY A 29 -11.70 -25.59 35.11
CA GLY A 29 -11.26 -25.46 33.70
C GLY A 29 -12.21 -24.63 32.81
N ALA A 30 -11.90 -24.50 31.52
CA ALA A 30 -12.61 -23.59 30.60
C ALA A 30 -13.74 -24.25 29.78
N GLN A 31 -14.08 -25.52 30.03
CA GLN A 31 -15.09 -26.26 29.23
C GLN A 31 -16.45 -25.55 29.16
N THR A 32 -17.00 -25.11 30.29
CA THR A 32 -18.29 -24.37 30.32
C THR A 32 -18.18 -23.01 29.64
N PHE A 33 -17.03 -22.34 29.74
CA PHE A 33 -16.79 -21.07 29.06
C PHE A 33 -16.89 -21.24 27.53
N TRP A 34 -16.11 -22.17 26.98
CA TRP A 34 -16.10 -22.44 25.55
C TRP A 34 -17.43 -23.01 25.03
N SER A 35 -18.12 -23.85 25.80
CA SER A 35 -19.46 -24.34 25.42
C SER A 35 -20.48 -23.22 25.21
N VAL A 36 -20.34 -22.10 25.93
CA VAL A 36 -21.24 -20.94 25.80
C VAL A 36 -20.74 -20.00 24.71
N VAL A 37 -19.44 -19.68 24.73
CA VAL A 37 -18.80 -18.76 23.78
C VAL A 37 -18.96 -19.21 22.34
N ASN A 38 -18.85 -20.51 22.05
CA ASN A 38 -18.97 -21.05 20.69
C ASN A 38 -20.39 -20.90 20.10
N ARG A 39 -21.38 -20.50 20.92
CA ARG A 39 -22.75 -20.20 20.47
C ARG A 39 -22.99 -18.70 20.28
N LEU A 40 -22.03 -17.86 20.64
CA LEU A 40 -22.12 -16.41 20.49
C LEU A 40 -21.66 -15.99 19.08
N PRO A 41 -22.32 -15.02 18.43
CA PRO A 41 -21.94 -14.54 17.10
C PRO A 41 -20.74 -13.58 17.19
N LEU A 42 -19.59 -14.06 17.66
CA LEU A 42 -18.39 -13.24 17.87
C LEU A 42 -17.85 -12.61 16.59
N SER A 43 -18.05 -13.23 15.43
CA SER A 43 -17.67 -12.69 14.12
C SER A 43 -18.63 -11.63 13.59
N GLY A 44 -19.89 -11.61 14.07
CA GLY A 44 -20.92 -10.70 13.59
C GLY A 44 -21.05 -9.41 14.40
N ASN A 45 -20.39 -9.30 15.56
CA ASN A 45 -20.51 -8.15 16.43
C ASN A 45 -19.18 -7.87 17.16
N ALA A 46 -18.56 -6.74 16.83
CA ALA A 46 -17.25 -6.36 17.36
C ALA A 46 -17.28 -6.06 18.87
N VAL A 47 -18.38 -5.54 19.43
CA VAL A 47 -18.51 -5.32 20.88
C VAL A 47 -18.58 -6.65 21.63
N LEU A 48 -19.30 -7.64 21.08
CA LEU A 48 -19.30 -9.01 21.62
C LEU A 48 -17.90 -9.61 21.60
N CYS A 49 -17.18 -9.50 20.47
CA CYS A 49 -15.80 -9.99 20.36
C CYS A 49 -14.86 -9.29 21.36
N TRP A 50 -14.98 -7.98 21.52
CA TRP A 50 -14.19 -7.19 22.46
C TRP A 50 -14.40 -7.65 23.91
N LYS A 51 -15.66 -7.83 24.32
CA LYS A 51 -16.01 -8.33 25.65
C LYS A 51 -15.59 -9.79 25.84
N PHE A 52 -15.67 -10.61 24.80
CA PHE A 52 -15.09 -11.96 24.81
C PHE A 52 -13.60 -11.91 25.09
N CYS A 53 -12.84 -11.08 24.36
CA CYS A 53 -11.40 -10.95 24.56
C CYS A 53 -11.06 -10.53 25.99
N HIS A 54 -11.79 -9.55 26.55
CA HIS A 54 -11.63 -9.15 27.94
C HIS A 54 -11.88 -10.30 28.92
N VAL A 55 -13.04 -10.94 28.84
CA VAL A 55 -13.39 -12.03 29.75
C VAL A 55 -12.42 -13.20 29.61
N PHE A 56 -11.99 -13.52 28.39
CA PHE A 56 -11.02 -14.57 28.14
C PHE A 56 -9.62 -14.21 28.65
N HIS A 57 -9.18 -12.95 28.54
CA HIS A 57 -7.94 -12.47 29.13
C HIS A 57 -7.96 -12.69 30.65
N LYS A 58 -9.01 -12.20 31.32
CA LYS A 58 -9.19 -12.39 32.76
C LYS A 58 -9.24 -13.86 33.14
N LEU A 59 -9.86 -14.70 32.32
CA LEU A 59 -9.92 -16.15 32.53
C LEU A 59 -8.54 -16.81 32.41
N LEU A 60 -7.70 -16.39 31.46
CA LEU A 60 -6.31 -16.86 31.34
C LEU A 60 -5.45 -16.37 32.52
N ARG A 61 -5.73 -15.18 33.06
CA ARG A 61 -4.97 -14.58 34.15
C ARG A 61 -5.34 -15.18 35.52
N ASP A 62 -6.61 -15.16 35.86
CA ASP A 62 -7.13 -15.46 37.21
C ASP A 62 -7.87 -16.81 37.31
N GLY A 63 -7.94 -17.58 36.21
CA GLY A 63 -8.66 -18.85 36.16
C GLY A 63 -7.86 -20.06 36.65
N HIS A 64 -8.52 -21.23 36.67
CA HIS A 64 -7.88 -22.51 37.00
C HIS A 64 -6.77 -22.86 36.00
N SER A 65 -5.71 -23.55 36.44
CA SER A 65 -4.55 -23.93 35.61
C SER A 65 -4.91 -24.70 34.32
N ASN A 66 -5.99 -25.48 34.34
CA ASN A 66 -6.52 -26.18 33.16
C ASN A 66 -7.13 -25.27 32.08
N VAL A 67 -7.41 -23.99 32.38
CA VAL A 67 -7.99 -23.05 31.39
C VAL A 67 -7.12 -23.00 30.14
N LEU A 68 -5.80 -22.89 30.29
CA LEU A 68 -4.89 -22.84 29.15
C LEU A 68 -4.99 -24.12 28.33
N LYS A 69 -4.89 -25.29 28.98
CA LYS A 69 -4.97 -26.62 28.34
C LYS A 69 -6.27 -26.80 27.57
N ASP A 70 -7.39 -26.42 28.17
CA ASP A 70 -8.72 -26.49 27.54
C ASP A 70 -8.86 -25.53 26.35
N SER A 71 -8.06 -24.46 26.31
CA SER A 71 -8.18 -23.38 25.34
C SER A 71 -7.26 -23.53 24.14
N VAL A 72 -6.14 -24.26 24.24
CA VAL A 72 -5.16 -24.43 23.15
C VAL A 72 -5.81 -24.91 21.85
N ARG A 73 -6.84 -25.76 21.92
CA ARG A 73 -7.58 -26.26 20.75
C ARG A 73 -8.30 -25.17 19.94
N TYR A 74 -8.57 -24.01 20.52
CA TYR A 74 -9.23 -22.88 19.85
C TYR A 74 -8.24 -21.87 19.25
N LYS A 75 -6.92 -22.12 19.36
CA LYS A 75 -5.87 -21.20 18.88
C LYS A 75 -6.02 -20.81 17.40
N ASN A 76 -6.37 -21.77 16.55
CA ASN A 76 -6.57 -21.52 15.11
C ASN A 76 -7.80 -20.64 14.85
N GLU A 77 -8.90 -20.90 15.54
CA GLU A 77 -10.13 -20.09 15.44
C GLU A 77 -9.88 -18.64 15.88
N LEU A 78 -9.14 -18.43 16.97
CA LEU A 78 -8.72 -17.09 17.40
C LEU A 78 -7.84 -16.39 16.36
N SER A 79 -7.00 -17.15 15.66
CA SER A 79 -6.12 -16.61 14.61
C SER A 79 -6.93 -16.17 13.38
N ASP A 80 -7.88 -16.99 12.95
CA ASP A 80 -8.77 -16.65 11.84
C ASP A 80 -9.66 -15.45 12.16
N MET A 81 -10.20 -15.40 13.38
CA MET A 81 -10.98 -14.27 13.87
C MET A 81 -10.14 -12.98 13.94
N SER A 82 -8.88 -13.06 14.40
CA SER A 82 -7.95 -11.92 14.42
C SER A 82 -7.69 -11.37 13.02
N ARG A 83 -7.45 -12.26 12.05
CA ARG A 83 -7.22 -11.89 10.64
C ARG A 83 -8.46 -11.25 10.01
N MET A 84 -9.64 -11.82 10.25
CA MET A 84 -10.92 -11.27 9.77
C MET A 84 -11.15 -9.85 10.28
N TRP A 85 -11.04 -9.64 11.60
CA TRP A 85 -11.19 -8.31 12.19
C TRP A 85 -10.11 -7.32 11.75
N GLY A 86 -8.93 -7.80 11.37
CA GLY A 86 -7.82 -6.99 10.88
C GLY A 86 -8.10 -6.28 9.54
N HIS A 87 -9.12 -6.72 8.79
CA HIS A 87 -9.57 -5.99 7.60
C HIS A 87 -10.36 -4.71 7.92
N LEU A 88 -10.85 -4.56 9.15
CA LEU A 88 -11.50 -3.35 9.62
C LEU A 88 -10.48 -2.45 10.31
N SER A 89 -10.11 -1.36 9.66
CA SER A 89 -9.07 -0.44 10.13
C SER A 89 -9.52 0.48 11.26
N GLU A 90 -10.80 0.49 11.62
CA GLU A 90 -11.36 1.44 12.59
C GLU A 90 -12.32 0.79 13.60
N GLY A 91 -12.55 1.48 14.72
CA GLY A 91 -13.48 1.09 15.77
C GLY A 91 -13.09 -0.22 16.46
N TYR A 92 -14.09 -0.96 16.96
CA TYR A 92 -13.83 -2.22 17.68
C TYR A 92 -13.21 -3.31 16.81
N GLY A 93 -13.32 -3.26 15.48
CA GLY A 93 -12.72 -4.27 14.61
C GLY A 93 -11.20 -4.32 14.77
N GLN A 94 -10.54 -3.17 14.60
CA GLN A 94 -9.09 -3.05 14.83
C GLN A 94 -8.70 -3.47 16.26
N LEU A 95 -9.47 -3.02 17.26
CA LEU A 95 -9.24 -3.37 18.67
C LEU A 95 -9.31 -4.89 18.90
N CYS A 96 -10.33 -5.56 18.34
CA CYS A 96 -10.50 -7.01 18.46
C CYS A 96 -9.35 -7.77 17.77
N SER A 97 -8.93 -7.32 16.59
CA SER A 97 -7.81 -7.95 15.86
C SER A 97 -6.54 -7.99 16.71
N ILE A 98 -6.16 -6.84 17.29
CA ILE A 98 -4.96 -6.70 18.12
C ILE A 98 -5.10 -7.45 19.44
N TYR A 99 -6.28 -7.43 20.07
CA TYR A 99 -6.51 -8.16 21.32
C TYR A 99 -6.46 -9.68 21.11
N LEU A 100 -7.03 -10.21 20.02
CA LEU A 100 -6.93 -11.63 19.70
C LEU A 100 -5.47 -12.06 19.46
N LYS A 101 -4.65 -11.19 18.84
CA LYS A 101 -3.20 -11.42 18.70
C LYS A 101 -2.50 -11.47 20.05
N LEU A 102 -2.83 -10.56 20.98
CA LEU A 102 -2.32 -10.59 22.35
C LEU A 102 -2.67 -11.90 23.06
N LEU A 103 -3.95 -12.30 23.03
CA LEU A 103 -4.41 -13.51 23.72
C LEU A 103 -3.72 -14.77 23.21
N ARG A 104 -3.49 -14.85 21.89
CA ARG A 104 -2.69 -15.93 21.29
C ARG A 104 -1.23 -15.91 21.77
N THR A 105 -0.62 -14.73 21.84
CA THR A 105 0.76 -14.56 22.32
C THR A 105 0.88 -14.99 23.79
N LYS A 106 -0.07 -14.56 24.65
CA LYS A 106 -0.17 -15.02 26.05
C LYS A 106 -0.28 -16.54 26.13
N MET A 107 -1.17 -17.15 25.35
CA MET A 107 -1.32 -18.62 25.32
C MET A 107 -0.05 -19.34 24.86
N GLU A 108 0.63 -18.81 23.84
CA GLU A 108 1.89 -19.35 23.33
C GLU A 108 3.01 -19.26 24.37
N PHE A 109 3.16 -18.12 25.03
CA PHE A 109 4.12 -17.91 26.12
C PHE A 109 3.93 -18.94 27.23
N HIS A 110 2.72 -19.10 27.76
CA HIS A 110 2.46 -20.05 28.85
C HIS A 110 2.51 -21.52 28.40
N THR A 111 2.30 -21.81 27.11
CA THR A 111 2.46 -23.17 26.57
C THR A 111 3.94 -23.57 26.55
N LYS A 112 4.82 -22.63 26.17
CA LYS A 112 6.28 -22.84 26.20
C LYS A 112 6.86 -22.79 27.61
N ASN A 113 6.28 -21.97 28.48
CA ASN A 113 6.77 -21.68 29.83
C ASN A 113 5.74 -22.11 30.90
N PRO A 114 5.47 -23.42 31.09
CA PRO A 114 4.40 -23.91 31.96
C PRO A 114 4.62 -23.63 33.45
N ARG A 115 5.83 -23.23 33.86
CA ARG A 115 6.14 -22.81 35.24
C ARG A 115 5.54 -21.45 35.59
N PHE A 116 5.24 -20.61 34.59
CA PHE A 116 4.65 -19.29 34.80
C PHE A 116 3.14 -19.40 35.04
N PRO A 117 2.62 -18.92 36.19
CA PRO A 117 1.18 -18.86 36.40
C PRO A 117 0.55 -17.79 35.48
N GLY A 118 -0.75 -17.93 35.20
CA GLY A 118 -1.46 -17.05 34.26
C GLY A 118 -1.45 -15.56 34.65
N ASN A 119 -1.38 -15.26 35.95
CA ASN A 119 -1.27 -13.93 36.52
C ASN A 119 0.18 -13.41 36.61
N LEU A 120 1.14 -14.21 36.15
CA LEU A 120 2.58 -13.94 36.17
C LEU A 120 3.17 -13.74 37.58
N GLN A 121 2.44 -14.01 38.67
CA GLN A 121 2.97 -13.81 40.01
C GLN A 121 3.92 -14.95 40.40
N MET A 122 5.21 -14.65 40.42
CA MET A 122 6.26 -15.57 40.89
C MET A 122 7.33 -14.82 41.69
N SER A 123 7.98 -15.53 42.60
CA SER A 123 9.15 -15.04 43.35
C SER A 123 10.41 -15.04 42.48
N ASP A 124 11.41 -14.25 42.88
CA ASP A 124 12.71 -14.16 42.17
C ASP A 124 13.38 -15.54 42.03
N ARG A 125 13.30 -16.36 43.08
CA ARG A 125 13.78 -17.74 43.06
C ARG A 125 13.09 -18.58 41.98
N GLN A 126 11.77 -18.47 41.85
CA GLN A 126 11.02 -19.22 40.84
C GLN A 126 11.35 -18.72 39.42
N LEU A 127 11.60 -17.42 39.26
CA LEU A 127 12.02 -16.84 37.98
C LEU A 127 13.39 -17.39 37.57
N ASP A 128 14.33 -17.48 38.52
CA ASP A 128 15.64 -18.09 38.30
C ASP A 128 15.56 -19.57 37.96
N GLU A 129 14.73 -20.33 38.69
CA GLU A 129 14.46 -21.74 38.42
C GLU A 129 13.81 -21.96 37.04
N ALA A 130 13.05 -20.99 36.52
CA ALA A 130 12.41 -21.07 35.21
C ALA A 130 13.39 -20.99 34.03
N GLY A 131 14.52 -20.31 34.19
CA GLY A 131 15.61 -20.34 33.20
C GLY A 131 16.59 -21.51 33.39
N GLU A 132 16.36 -22.39 34.37
CA GLU A 132 17.12 -23.63 34.58
C GLU A 132 18.65 -23.44 34.71
N ASN A 133 19.08 -22.25 35.15
CA ASN A 133 20.48 -21.82 35.18
C ASN A 133 21.22 -21.90 33.83
N ASP A 134 20.49 -21.94 32.72
CA ASP A 134 21.05 -21.93 31.36
C ASP A 134 20.88 -20.54 30.73
N VAL A 135 21.99 -19.96 30.29
CA VAL A 135 22.03 -18.64 29.64
C VAL A 135 21.15 -18.60 28.39
N ASN A 136 21.07 -19.69 27.63
CA ASN A 136 20.23 -19.76 26.43
C ASN A 136 18.74 -19.70 26.79
N ASN A 137 18.35 -20.34 27.88
CA ASN A 137 16.98 -20.30 28.39
C ASN A 137 16.62 -18.90 28.89
N PHE A 138 17.51 -18.23 29.64
CA PHE A 138 17.28 -16.84 30.03
C PHE A 138 17.18 -15.91 28.82
N PHE A 139 18.01 -16.13 27.80
CA PHE A 139 18.01 -15.33 26.58
C PHE A 139 16.67 -15.48 25.85
N GLN A 140 16.27 -16.73 25.59
CA GLN A 140 14.99 -17.02 24.93
C GLN A 140 13.79 -16.53 25.73
N LEU A 141 13.78 -16.74 27.06
CA LEU A 141 12.72 -16.26 27.95
C LEU A 141 12.59 -14.73 27.90
N THR A 142 13.72 -14.01 27.85
CA THR A 142 13.72 -12.54 27.74
C THR A 142 13.11 -12.08 26.42
N VAL A 143 13.46 -12.73 25.30
CA VAL A 143 12.86 -12.44 23.99
C VAL A 143 11.35 -12.68 24.01
N GLU A 144 10.90 -13.80 24.57
CA GLU A 144 9.47 -14.13 24.66
C GLU A 144 8.70 -13.17 25.57
N MET A 145 9.31 -12.69 26.66
CA MET A 145 8.73 -11.64 27.50
C MET A 145 8.63 -10.31 26.75
N PHE A 146 9.62 -9.94 25.94
CA PHE A 146 9.53 -8.74 25.10
C PHE A 146 8.41 -8.83 24.07
N ASP A 147 8.24 -9.98 23.41
CA ASP A 147 7.17 -10.18 22.42
C ASP A 147 5.78 -10.08 23.07
N TYR A 148 5.66 -10.60 24.29
CA TYR A 148 4.44 -10.51 25.07
C TYR A 148 4.17 -9.06 25.52
N LEU A 149 5.15 -8.38 26.13
CA LEU A 149 5.02 -6.99 26.56
C LEU A 149 4.71 -6.05 25.38
N GLU A 150 5.30 -6.30 24.22
CA GLU A 150 5.00 -5.55 23.00
C GLU A 150 3.54 -5.68 22.56
N CYS A 151 2.95 -6.87 22.65
CA CYS A 151 1.53 -7.06 22.34
C CYS A 151 0.60 -6.32 23.33
N GLU A 152 0.96 -6.30 24.62
CA GLU A 152 0.23 -5.55 25.66
C GLU A 152 0.28 -4.04 25.39
N LEU A 153 1.48 -3.52 25.11
CA LEU A 153 1.70 -2.11 24.78
C LEU A 153 0.96 -1.68 23.50
N ASN A 154 0.96 -2.53 22.46
CA ASN A 154 0.25 -2.27 21.21
C ASN A 154 -1.28 -2.23 21.39
N LEU A 155 -1.83 -3.11 22.25
CA LEU A 155 -3.25 -3.06 22.59
C LEU A 155 -3.60 -1.75 23.29
N PHE A 156 -2.79 -1.35 24.27
CA PHE A 156 -2.97 -0.07 24.97
C PHE A 156 -2.96 1.12 24.02
N GLN A 157 -1.94 1.23 23.17
CA GLN A 157 -1.78 2.34 22.22
C GLN A 157 -2.96 2.42 21.25
N THR A 158 -3.43 1.27 20.76
CA THR A 158 -4.57 1.23 19.83
C THR A 158 -5.87 1.62 20.53
N VAL A 159 -6.12 1.13 21.75
CA VAL A 159 -7.27 1.55 22.54
C VAL A 159 -7.24 3.05 22.76
N PHE A 160 -6.12 3.62 23.21
CA PHE A 160 -6.01 5.06 23.44
C PHE A 160 -6.15 5.88 22.16
N SER A 161 -5.62 5.42 21.03
CA SER A 161 -5.79 6.08 19.73
C SER A 161 -7.25 6.05 19.25
N SER A 162 -8.05 5.07 19.70
CA SER A 162 -9.48 4.97 19.36
C SER A 162 -10.41 5.85 20.22
N LEU A 163 -9.86 6.55 21.24
CA LEU A 163 -10.62 7.35 22.18
C LEU A 163 -10.45 8.84 21.87
N ASP A 164 -11.56 9.57 21.83
CA ASP A 164 -11.57 11.03 21.72
C ASP A 164 -11.26 11.66 23.09
N MET A 165 -9.99 12.00 23.33
CA MET A 165 -9.51 12.54 24.61
C MET A 165 -10.06 13.94 24.96
N SER A 166 -10.75 14.61 24.03
CA SER A 166 -11.45 15.87 24.30
C SER A 166 -12.77 15.68 25.08
N ARG A 167 -13.27 14.45 25.12
CA ARG A 167 -14.47 14.06 25.87
C ARG A 167 -14.07 13.42 27.19
N SER A 168 -14.95 13.48 28.18
CA SER A 168 -14.79 12.77 29.46
C SER A 168 -14.97 11.24 29.27
N VAL A 169 -14.08 10.61 28.50
CA VAL A 169 -14.16 9.19 28.09
C VAL A 169 -14.21 8.25 29.28
N SER A 170 -13.58 8.60 30.40
CA SER A 170 -13.57 7.83 31.63
C SER A 170 -14.94 7.73 32.35
N VAL A 171 -15.94 8.53 31.93
CA VAL A 171 -17.30 8.50 32.49
C VAL A 171 -18.37 8.01 31.52
N THR A 172 -18.09 7.89 30.23
CA THR A 172 -19.08 7.39 29.25
C THR A 172 -19.10 5.86 29.25
N ALA A 173 -20.28 5.27 29.06
CA ALA A 173 -20.41 3.80 29.06
C ALA A 173 -19.57 3.13 27.95
N ALA A 174 -19.55 3.75 26.77
CA ALA A 174 -18.72 3.34 25.63
C ALA A 174 -17.22 3.45 25.92
N GLY A 175 -16.78 4.57 26.52
CA GLY A 175 -15.39 4.77 26.91
C GLY A 175 -14.93 3.74 27.95
N GLN A 176 -15.76 3.49 28.97
CA GLN A 176 -15.48 2.46 29.97
C GLN A 176 -15.47 1.05 29.37
N CYS A 177 -16.31 0.77 28.36
CA CYS A 177 -16.28 -0.51 27.64
C CYS A 177 -14.91 -0.76 26.99
N ARG A 178 -14.31 0.27 26.40
CA ARG A 178 -12.96 0.21 25.78
C ARG A 178 -11.84 0.22 26.81
N LEU A 179 -11.97 0.95 27.92
CA LEU A 179 -10.94 1.06 28.95
C LEU A 179 -10.86 -0.18 29.86
N ALA A 180 -11.99 -0.85 30.12
CA ALA A 180 -12.06 -1.97 31.07
C ALA A 180 -10.98 -3.06 30.87
N PRO A 181 -10.69 -3.52 29.63
CA PRO A 181 -9.73 -4.60 29.44
C PRO A 181 -8.28 -4.17 29.71
N LEU A 182 -7.98 -2.86 29.68
CA LEU A 182 -6.65 -2.34 29.98
C LEU A 182 -6.25 -2.53 31.44
N ILE A 183 -7.19 -2.85 32.34
CA ILE A 183 -6.85 -3.29 33.70
C ILE A 183 -5.97 -4.55 33.65
N GLN A 184 -6.31 -5.51 32.79
CA GLN A 184 -5.52 -6.74 32.62
C GLN A 184 -4.15 -6.41 32.01
N VAL A 185 -4.12 -5.52 31.02
CA VAL A 185 -2.89 -5.02 30.39
C VAL A 185 -1.94 -4.40 31.40
N VAL A 186 -2.43 -3.49 32.26
CA VAL A 186 -1.62 -2.85 33.30
C VAL A 186 -1.03 -3.87 34.27
N LEU A 187 -1.84 -4.86 34.68
CA LEU A 187 -1.40 -5.92 35.59
C LEU A 187 -0.32 -6.83 34.96
N ASP A 188 -0.49 -7.24 33.70
CA ASP A 188 0.47 -8.06 32.97
C ASP A 188 1.78 -7.28 32.72
N CYS A 189 1.67 -6.03 32.24
CA CYS A 189 2.81 -5.14 32.01
C CYS A 189 3.68 -4.92 33.26
N SER A 190 3.06 -4.82 34.44
CA SER A 190 3.78 -4.63 35.71
C SER A 190 4.77 -5.77 35.98
N HIS A 191 4.32 -7.02 35.81
CA HIS A 191 5.16 -8.20 36.00
C HIS A 191 6.17 -8.40 34.87
N LEU A 192 5.74 -8.20 33.62
CA LEU A 192 6.62 -8.33 32.46
C LEU A 192 7.79 -7.34 32.52
N TYR A 193 7.54 -6.10 32.96
CA TYR A 193 8.60 -5.12 33.20
C TYR A 193 9.56 -5.57 34.30
N ASP A 194 9.05 -5.96 35.45
CA ASP A 194 9.89 -6.41 36.57
C ASP A 194 10.82 -7.57 36.15
N TYR A 195 10.26 -8.56 35.45
CA TYR A 195 11.02 -9.72 34.99
C TYR A 195 11.99 -9.40 33.86
N THR A 196 11.63 -8.55 32.90
CA THR A 196 12.57 -8.15 31.85
C THR A 196 13.76 -7.38 32.42
N VAL A 197 13.58 -6.55 33.45
CA VAL A 197 14.69 -5.90 34.16
C VAL A 197 15.60 -6.93 34.83
N LYS A 198 15.03 -7.84 35.63
CA LYS A 198 15.79 -8.88 36.36
C LYS A 198 16.55 -9.80 35.41
N LEU A 199 15.88 -10.27 34.35
CA LEU A 199 16.47 -11.14 33.34
C LEU A 199 17.58 -10.44 32.56
N LEU A 200 17.42 -9.15 32.22
CA LEU A 200 18.47 -8.39 31.55
C LEU A 200 19.72 -8.23 32.41
N PHE A 201 19.59 -7.92 33.70
CA PHE A 201 20.73 -7.90 34.62
C PHE A 201 21.40 -9.28 34.72
N LYS A 202 20.60 -10.35 34.75
CA LYS A 202 21.12 -11.72 34.75
C LYS A 202 21.89 -12.05 33.47
N LEU A 203 21.36 -11.72 32.30
CA LEU A 203 22.06 -11.89 31.03
C LEU A 203 23.35 -11.08 30.99
N HIS A 204 23.34 -9.85 31.52
CA HIS A 204 24.53 -9.00 31.62
C HIS A 204 25.61 -9.55 32.55
N SER A 205 25.25 -10.39 33.52
CA SER A 205 26.22 -11.11 34.36
C SER A 205 26.89 -12.30 33.65
N CYS A 206 26.29 -12.80 32.55
CA CYS A 206 26.73 -14.02 31.87
C CYS A 206 27.24 -13.78 30.44
N LEU A 207 26.89 -12.66 29.80
CA LEU A 207 27.17 -12.39 28.39
C LEU A 207 27.85 -11.02 28.19
N PRO A 208 28.70 -10.88 27.15
CA PRO A 208 29.29 -9.60 26.78
C PRO A 208 28.24 -8.53 26.46
N ALA A 209 28.58 -7.27 26.73
CA ALA A 209 27.69 -6.14 26.50
C ALA A 209 27.25 -6.02 25.03
N ASP A 210 28.14 -6.31 24.08
CA ASP A 210 27.87 -6.21 22.65
C ASP A 210 26.80 -7.21 22.19
N THR A 211 26.79 -8.42 22.76
CA THR A 211 25.80 -9.46 22.46
C THR A 211 24.38 -9.04 22.86
N LEU A 212 24.25 -8.20 23.88
CA LEU A 212 22.96 -7.77 24.45
C LEU A 212 22.49 -6.40 23.95
N GLN A 213 23.18 -5.80 22.97
CA GLN A 213 22.81 -4.49 22.42
C GLN A 213 21.35 -4.46 21.95
N GLY A 214 20.92 -5.44 21.16
CA GLY A 214 19.53 -5.52 20.68
C GLY A 214 18.49 -5.69 21.81
N HIS A 215 18.87 -6.32 22.93
CA HIS A 215 17.97 -6.45 24.08
C HIS A 215 17.81 -5.11 24.81
N ARG A 216 18.90 -4.36 24.97
CA ARG A 216 18.86 -3.00 25.54
C ARG A 216 18.02 -2.07 24.67
N ASP A 217 18.18 -2.13 23.35
CA ASP A 217 17.43 -1.29 22.41
C ASP A 217 15.93 -1.58 22.48
N ARG A 218 15.53 -2.86 22.44
CA ARG A 218 14.11 -3.26 22.63
C ARG A 218 13.59 -2.82 23.99
N PHE A 219 14.34 -3.03 25.06
CA PHE A 219 13.93 -2.63 26.40
C PHE A 219 13.71 -1.11 26.49
N LEU A 220 14.63 -0.30 25.96
CA LEU A 220 14.51 1.16 25.99
C LEU A 220 13.27 1.65 25.23
N GLU A 221 12.96 1.03 24.09
CA GLU A 221 11.74 1.34 23.35
C GLU A 221 10.48 0.97 24.17
N GLN A 222 10.44 -0.24 24.72
CA GLN A 222 9.29 -0.71 25.51
C GLN A 222 9.13 0.06 26.82
N PHE A 223 10.23 0.45 27.47
CA PHE A 223 10.23 1.27 28.68
C PHE A 223 9.55 2.62 28.45
N ARG A 224 9.86 3.32 27.36
CA ARG A 224 9.21 4.60 27.01
C ARG A 224 7.70 4.44 26.83
N LYS A 225 7.29 3.40 26.08
CA LYS A 225 5.88 3.08 25.85
C LYS A 225 5.16 2.72 27.15
N LEU A 226 5.82 1.97 28.04
CA LEU A 226 5.27 1.56 29.32
C LEU A 226 5.16 2.72 30.32
N LYS A 227 6.15 3.62 30.37
CA LYS A 227 6.10 4.85 31.18
C LYS A 227 4.90 5.71 30.77
N ASP A 228 4.68 5.90 29.47
CA ASP A 228 3.49 6.58 28.94
C ASP A 228 2.19 5.84 29.29
N LEU A 229 2.18 4.49 29.22
CA LEU A 229 1.04 3.66 29.61
C LEU A 229 0.62 3.87 31.07
N PHE A 230 1.56 3.73 32.01
CA PHE A 230 1.29 3.89 33.44
C PHE A 230 0.90 5.33 33.77
N TYR A 231 1.61 6.31 33.22
CA TYR A 231 1.30 7.72 33.40
C TYR A 231 -0.12 8.05 32.93
N ARG A 232 -0.46 7.76 31.67
CA ARG A 232 -1.79 8.05 31.12
C ARG A 232 -2.91 7.31 31.85
N SER A 233 -2.69 6.03 32.17
CA SER A 233 -3.69 5.22 32.88
C SER A 233 -3.92 5.76 34.30
N SER A 234 -2.85 6.09 35.03
CA SER A 234 -2.96 6.63 36.40
C SER A 234 -3.72 7.96 36.47
N ASN A 235 -3.73 8.73 35.38
CA ASN A 235 -4.43 10.02 35.30
C ASN A 235 -5.93 9.90 34.97
N LEU A 236 -6.41 8.76 34.47
CA LEU A 236 -7.82 8.58 34.13
C LEU A 236 -8.67 8.17 35.35
N GLN A 237 -9.79 8.87 35.54
CA GLN A 237 -10.77 8.63 36.62
C GLN A 237 -11.35 7.21 36.63
N TYR A 238 -11.33 6.52 35.50
CA TYR A 238 -11.77 5.13 35.42
C TYR A 238 -10.84 4.23 36.22
N PHE A 239 -9.52 4.33 36.00
CA PHE A 239 -8.55 3.48 36.69
C PHE A 239 -8.35 3.90 38.15
N LYS A 240 -8.31 5.21 38.46
CA LYS A 240 -8.15 5.70 39.86
C LYS A 240 -9.13 5.08 40.86
N ARG A 241 -10.33 4.72 40.41
CA ARG A 241 -11.37 4.09 41.25
C ARG A 241 -11.22 2.57 41.40
N LEU A 242 -10.54 1.91 40.46
CA LEU A 242 -10.51 0.46 40.34
C LEU A 242 -9.15 -0.15 40.68
N ILE A 243 -8.06 0.55 40.38
CA ILE A 243 -6.68 0.10 40.60
C ILE A 243 -5.76 1.28 40.94
N GLN A 244 -4.75 1.02 41.77
CA GLN A 244 -3.62 1.93 41.99
C GLN A 244 -2.47 1.53 41.07
N ILE A 245 -2.10 2.44 40.17
CA ILE A 245 -1.04 2.22 39.18
C ILE A 245 0.22 2.93 39.67
N PRO A 246 1.36 2.22 39.84
CA PRO A 246 2.61 2.82 40.26
C PRO A 246 3.20 3.71 39.15
N GLN A 247 3.99 4.71 39.54
CA GLN A 247 4.81 5.47 38.59
C GLN A 247 6.12 4.72 38.34
N LEU A 248 6.58 4.71 37.09
CA LEU A 248 7.92 4.20 36.75
C LEU A 248 8.99 5.27 37.02
N PRO A 249 10.25 4.87 37.26
CA PRO A 249 11.36 5.80 37.41
C PRO A 249 11.52 6.73 36.21
N GLU A 250 12.13 7.89 36.44
CA GLU A 250 12.42 8.89 35.39
C GLU A 250 13.25 8.29 34.26
N ASN A 251 14.34 7.61 34.67
CA ASN A 251 15.35 7.03 33.79
C ASN A 251 15.27 5.49 33.81
N PRO A 252 15.55 4.82 32.67
CA PRO A 252 15.62 3.37 32.63
C PRO A 252 16.80 2.83 33.46
N PRO A 253 16.72 1.58 33.98
CA PRO A 253 17.83 0.95 34.68
C PRO A 253 19.11 0.88 33.82
N ASN A 254 20.27 1.15 34.42
CA ASN A 254 21.55 1.01 33.74
C ASN A 254 22.08 -0.43 33.87
N PHE A 255 21.81 -1.27 32.88
CA PHE A 255 22.21 -2.68 32.88
C PHE A 255 23.73 -2.93 32.84
N LEU A 256 24.54 -1.92 32.49
CA LEU A 256 26.01 -2.02 32.52
C LEU A 256 26.58 -1.82 33.94
N ARG A 257 25.75 -1.34 34.88
CA ARG A 257 26.13 -1.12 36.27
C ARG A 257 25.37 -2.12 37.15
N ALA A 258 26.03 -3.20 37.57
CA ALA A 258 25.38 -4.24 38.37
C ALA A 258 24.68 -3.73 39.65
N SER A 259 25.22 -2.68 40.29
CA SER A 259 24.58 -2.05 41.46
C SER A 259 23.30 -1.24 41.14
N ALA A 260 22.96 -1.03 39.86
CA ALA A 260 21.67 -0.45 39.50
C ALA A 260 20.51 -1.45 39.72
N LEU A 261 20.78 -2.76 39.84
CA LEU A 261 19.75 -3.74 40.18
C LEU A 261 19.20 -3.53 41.59
N SER A 262 20.04 -3.11 42.56
CA SER A 262 19.57 -2.80 43.92
C SER A 262 18.72 -1.53 44.02
N GLU A 263 18.74 -0.68 42.98
CA GLU A 263 17.89 0.51 42.88
C GLU A 263 16.52 0.18 42.23
N HIS A 264 16.39 -0.99 41.60
CA HIS A 264 15.16 -1.40 40.92
C HIS A 264 14.06 -1.76 41.93
N ILE A 265 12.93 -1.07 41.82
CA ILE A 265 11.73 -1.30 42.62
C ILE A 265 10.67 -1.92 41.72
N SER A 266 10.21 -3.13 42.07
CA SER A 266 9.13 -3.80 41.35
C SER A 266 7.88 -2.92 41.37
N PRO A 267 7.29 -2.53 40.23
CA PRO A 267 6.01 -1.86 40.21
C PRO A 267 4.95 -2.83 40.73
N VAL A 268 4.23 -2.44 41.78
CA VAL A 268 3.13 -3.21 42.35
C VAL A 268 1.84 -2.46 42.05
N VAL A 269 0.99 -3.06 41.20
CA VAL A 269 -0.37 -2.56 40.94
C VAL A 269 -1.29 -3.13 42.01
N VAL A 270 -1.91 -2.25 42.79
CA VAL A 270 -2.83 -2.66 43.88
C VAL A 270 -4.26 -2.55 43.40
N ILE A 271 -5.04 -3.62 43.58
CA ILE A 271 -6.50 -3.58 43.41
C ILE A 271 -7.07 -3.33 44.82
N PRO A 272 -7.68 -2.17 45.11
CA PRO A 272 -8.30 -1.91 46.40
C PRO A 272 -9.32 -3.00 46.73
N ALA A 273 -9.29 -3.53 47.96
CA ALA A 273 -10.35 -4.39 48.44
C ALA A 273 -11.61 -3.51 48.60
N GLU A 274 -12.60 -3.66 47.72
CA GLU A 274 -13.82 -2.88 47.84
C GLU A 274 -14.52 -3.22 49.17
N ALA A 275 -14.80 -2.18 49.95
CA ALA A 275 -15.84 -2.21 50.98
C ALA A 275 -17.11 -2.76 50.33
N SER A 276 -17.62 -3.84 50.90
CA SER A 276 -18.88 -4.48 50.55
C SER A 276 -19.95 -3.45 50.20
N SER A 277 -20.39 -3.46 48.94
CA SER A 277 -21.60 -2.76 48.51
C SER A 277 -22.77 -3.12 49.44
N PRO A 278 -23.70 -2.21 49.79
CA PRO A 278 -24.78 -2.46 50.74
C PRO A 278 -25.87 -3.45 50.26
N ASP A 279 -25.63 -4.18 49.18
CA ASP A 279 -26.64 -4.98 48.46
C ASP A 279 -26.52 -6.48 48.77
N SER A 280 -26.05 -6.81 49.98
CA SER A 280 -26.04 -8.17 50.51
C SER A 280 -26.99 -8.23 51.70
N GLU A 281 -28.25 -8.59 51.45
CA GLU A 281 -29.11 -9.11 52.52
C GLU A 281 -28.42 -10.33 53.16
N PRO A 282 -28.22 -10.37 54.48
CA PRO A 282 -27.66 -11.54 55.12
C PRO A 282 -28.76 -12.60 55.27
N ILE A 283 -28.58 -13.72 54.59
CA ILE A 283 -29.20 -14.98 54.99
C ILE A 283 -28.30 -15.57 56.08
N THR A 284 -28.75 -15.50 57.33
CA THR A 284 -28.21 -16.33 58.41
C THR A 284 -29.35 -16.84 59.27
N ASP A 285 -29.63 -18.13 59.11
CA ASP A 285 -30.31 -18.97 60.08
C ASP A 285 -29.49 -19.06 61.38
N LEU A 286 -30.11 -18.59 62.45
CA LEU A 286 -30.18 -19.15 63.81
C LEU A 286 -29.23 -20.31 64.15
N VAL A 287 -28.30 -20.08 65.10
CA VAL A 287 -28.20 -20.86 66.35
C VAL A 287 -27.73 -19.94 67.49
N GLU A 288 -28.44 -20.06 68.61
CA GLU A 288 -28.34 -19.34 69.88
C GLU A 288 -27.08 -19.69 70.70
N MET A 289 -26.59 -18.74 71.51
CA MET A 289 -26.15 -19.00 72.89
C MET A 289 -26.11 -17.67 73.67
N ASP A 290 -26.92 -17.61 74.72
CA ASP A 290 -26.98 -16.57 75.75
C ASP A 290 -25.68 -16.45 76.56
N THR A 291 -25.35 -15.23 77.03
CA THR A 291 -25.39 -14.87 78.46
C THR A 291 -24.98 -13.40 78.71
N ALA A 292 -25.98 -12.62 79.15
CA ALA A 292 -25.98 -11.54 80.15
C ALA A 292 -24.75 -10.62 80.32
N SER A 293 -24.96 -9.30 80.21
CA SER A 293 -25.24 -8.43 81.37
C SER A 293 -25.48 -6.98 80.97
N GLN A 294 -26.43 -6.38 81.67
CA GLN A 294 -27.09 -5.09 81.47
C GLN A 294 -26.18 -3.88 81.73
N SER A 295 -26.36 -2.79 80.97
CA SER A 295 -27.00 -1.57 81.48
C SER A 295 -26.92 -0.43 80.45
N LEU A 296 -28.09 -0.04 79.93
CA LEU A 296 -28.34 1.25 79.30
C LEU A 296 -28.31 2.33 80.37
N PHE A 297 -27.60 3.44 80.16
CA PHE A 297 -28.10 4.74 80.61
C PHE A 297 -27.75 5.85 79.63
N ASP A 298 -28.82 6.57 79.33
CA ASP A 298 -28.99 7.63 78.36
C ASP A 298 -28.64 8.99 79.00
N SER A 299 -28.36 9.93 78.12
CA SER A 299 -27.93 11.29 78.42
C SER A 299 -29.12 12.12 78.90
N LYS A 300 -29.09 12.65 80.13
CA LYS A 300 -29.91 13.80 80.53
C LYS A 300 -29.14 14.75 81.46
N PHE A 301 -28.71 15.85 80.86
CA PHE A 301 -28.25 17.07 81.48
C PHE A 301 -29.47 18.02 81.53
N ASP A 302 -29.98 18.30 82.72
CA ASP A 302 -30.77 19.47 83.18
C ASP A 302 -31.75 19.05 84.28
N ASP A 303 -31.46 19.44 85.54
CA ASP A 303 -32.44 19.92 86.54
C ASP A 303 -31.77 20.08 87.91
N VAL A 304 -31.09 21.21 88.19
CA VAL A 304 -30.91 21.72 89.57
C VAL A 304 -30.77 23.24 89.55
N PHE A 305 -31.84 23.96 89.24
CA PHE A 305 -31.98 25.37 89.62
C PHE A 305 -33.37 25.63 90.21
N GLY A 306 -33.39 26.12 91.46
CA GLY A 306 -34.58 26.62 92.19
C GLY A 306 -35.28 25.53 93.01
N SER A 307 -35.65 25.71 94.28
CA SER A 307 -35.90 26.92 95.06
C SER A 307 -36.15 26.57 96.53
N CYS A 308 -36.21 27.61 97.38
CA CYS A 308 -36.97 27.75 98.64
C CYS A 308 -36.17 27.86 99.97
N LEU A 309 -35.86 29.12 100.32
CA LEU A 309 -36.33 29.88 101.51
C LEU A 309 -36.41 29.17 102.89
N SER A 310 -35.68 29.69 103.90
CA SER A 310 -36.25 30.54 104.98
C SER A 310 -35.36 30.63 106.25
N SER A 311 -35.37 31.81 106.87
CA SER A 311 -35.24 32.10 108.33
C SER A 311 -33.85 32.31 108.99
N ASP A 312 -33.56 33.59 109.27
CA ASP A 312 -32.68 34.15 110.34
C ASP A 312 -33.37 34.01 111.74
N PRO A 313 -32.83 34.40 112.93
CA PRO A 313 -31.47 34.84 113.31
C PRO A 313 -30.98 34.36 114.74
N PHE A 314 -29.73 34.71 115.11
CA PHE A 314 -29.14 34.80 116.48
C PHE A 314 -29.21 33.59 117.46
N ASN A 315 -28.05 32.97 117.76
CA ASN A 315 -27.80 32.37 119.08
C ASN A 315 -26.33 32.59 119.53
N PHE A 316 -26.17 33.37 120.61
CA PHE A 316 -24.90 33.69 121.26
C PHE A 316 -24.88 32.99 122.63
N ASN A 317 -24.34 31.77 122.71
CA ASN A 317 -23.67 31.18 123.88
C ASN A 317 -23.51 29.66 123.72
N SER A 318 -22.29 29.19 123.48
CA SER A 318 -21.66 28.22 124.39
C SER A 318 -20.17 28.11 124.13
N GLN A 319 -19.45 28.31 125.21
CA GLN A 319 -18.02 28.16 125.38
C GLN A 319 -17.51 26.82 124.85
N ASN A 320 -16.47 26.92 124.02
CA ASN A 320 -15.18 26.26 124.19
C ASN A 320 -15.21 24.83 124.78
N GLY A 321 -15.02 23.83 123.90
CA GLY A 321 -14.79 22.46 124.33
C GLY A 321 -14.62 21.44 123.19
N MET A 322 -14.01 21.80 122.06
CA MET A 322 -13.43 20.75 121.20
C MET A 322 -12.36 20.06 122.05
N ASN A 323 -12.54 18.76 122.33
CA ASN A 323 -11.55 18.00 123.07
C ASN A 323 -10.22 18.07 122.31
N LYS A 324 -9.10 18.01 123.03
CA LYS A 324 -7.76 18.09 122.41
C LYS A 324 -7.63 17.12 121.22
N ASP A 325 -8.22 15.94 121.36
CA ASP A 325 -8.27 14.90 120.34
C ASP A 325 -9.03 15.30 119.07
N ASP A 326 -10.08 16.13 119.16
CA ASP A 326 -10.82 16.62 118.00
C ASP A 326 -10.04 17.71 117.24
N LYS A 327 -9.28 18.53 117.97
CA LYS A 327 -8.37 19.51 117.35
C LYS A 327 -7.21 18.81 116.66
N ASP A 328 -6.65 17.79 117.29
CA ASP A 328 -5.56 16.99 116.72
C ASP A 328 -6.05 16.22 115.47
N ARG A 329 -7.27 15.66 115.48
CA ARG A 329 -7.90 15.06 114.28
C ARG A 329 -8.13 16.04 113.14
N LEU A 330 -8.62 17.25 113.44
CA LEU A 330 -8.81 18.28 112.41
C LEU A 330 -7.47 18.74 111.82
N ILE A 331 -6.43 18.84 112.65
CA ILE A 331 -5.07 19.16 112.21
C ILE A 331 -4.53 18.06 111.28
N GLU A 332 -4.69 16.78 111.64
CA GLU A 332 -4.29 15.66 110.78
C GLU A 332 -5.05 15.66 109.44
N GLN A 333 -6.36 15.93 109.46
CA GLN A 333 -7.16 16.06 108.25
C GLN A 333 -6.66 17.20 107.35
N LEU A 334 -6.43 18.38 107.91
CA LEU A 334 -5.92 19.53 107.15
C LEU A 334 -4.49 19.29 106.60
N TYR A 335 -3.63 18.61 107.34
CA TYR A 335 -2.31 18.19 106.83
C TYR A 335 -2.44 17.19 105.68
N GLY A 336 -3.38 16.26 105.76
CA GLY A 336 -3.70 15.32 104.69
C GLY A 336 -4.21 16.02 103.43
N GLU A 337 -5.15 16.96 103.57
CA GLU A 337 -5.67 17.77 102.47
C GLU A 337 -4.59 18.65 101.84
N ILE A 338 -3.72 19.27 102.64
CA ILE A 338 -2.57 20.04 102.14
C ILE A 338 -1.59 19.14 101.37
N ALA A 339 -1.37 17.91 101.82
CA ALA A 339 -0.53 16.95 101.12
C ALA A 339 -1.14 16.54 99.78
N ALA A 340 -2.43 16.20 99.75
CA ALA A 340 -3.15 15.84 98.54
C ALA A 340 -3.17 17.00 97.51
N LEU A 341 -3.46 18.23 97.94
CA LEU A 341 -3.45 19.41 97.07
C LEU A 341 -2.06 19.71 96.49
N LYS A 342 -0.99 19.46 97.25
CA LYS A 342 0.38 19.59 96.74
C LYS A 342 0.69 18.53 95.69
N GLU A 343 0.23 17.30 95.87
CA GLU A 343 0.39 16.22 94.91
C GLU A 343 -0.40 16.51 93.61
N GLU A 344 -1.64 16.98 93.73
CA GLU A 344 -2.44 17.42 92.57
C GLU A 344 -1.78 18.58 91.81
N LEU A 345 -1.21 19.56 92.52
CA LEU A 345 -0.50 20.68 91.90
C LEU A 345 0.74 20.20 91.13
N GLU A 346 1.53 19.28 91.70
CA GLU A 346 2.69 18.73 91.01
C GLU A 346 2.30 17.83 89.83
N SER A 347 1.22 17.06 89.95
CA SER A 347 0.66 16.31 88.82
C SER A 347 0.22 17.25 87.69
N PHE A 348 -0.51 18.32 88.00
CA PHE A 348 -0.95 19.31 87.02
C PHE A 348 0.24 20.02 86.33
N LYS A 349 1.27 20.39 87.08
CA LYS A 349 2.50 20.96 86.50
C LYS A 349 3.20 19.98 85.57
N ALA A 350 3.30 18.70 85.94
CA ALA A 350 3.91 17.68 85.11
C ALA A 350 3.11 17.45 83.82
N GLU A 351 1.79 17.43 83.90
CA GLU A 351 0.90 17.34 82.73
C GLU A 351 1.03 18.56 81.82
N SER A 352 1.04 19.77 82.38
CA SER A 352 1.24 21.02 81.63
C SER A 352 2.61 21.04 80.92
N ALA A 353 3.68 20.64 81.60
CA ALA A 353 5.02 20.52 81.01
C ALA A 353 5.06 19.50 79.87
N ARG A 354 4.39 18.35 80.03
CA ARG A 354 4.25 17.33 78.98
C ARG A 354 3.49 17.89 77.76
N GLY A 355 2.40 18.61 77.99
CA GLY A 355 1.63 19.27 76.92
C GLY A 355 2.44 20.33 76.17
N MET A 356 3.20 21.16 76.88
CA MET A 356 4.10 22.15 76.25
C MET A 356 5.17 21.48 75.39
N MET A 357 5.75 20.36 75.85
CA MET A 357 6.75 19.61 75.07
C MET A 357 6.15 19.01 73.79
N GLN A 358 4.93 18.46 73.86
CA GLN A 358 4.22 17.94 72.69
C GLN A 358 3.91 19.03 71.67
N LEU A 359 3.40 20.18 72.11
CA LEU A 359 3.12 21.32 71.23
C LEU A 359 4.39 21.86 70.56
N ARG A 360 5.51 21.91 71.29
CA ARG A 360 6.80 22.34 70.75
C ARG A 360 7.33 21.35 69.71
N GLY A 361 7.17 20.04 69.95
CA GLY A 361 7.47 19.00 68.98
C GLY A 361 6.65 19.16 67.70
N ARG A 362 5.33 19.36 67.84
CA ARG A 362 4.44 19.56 66.69
C ARG A 362 4.76 20.82 65.89
N ALA A 363 5.13 21.92 66.56
CA ALA A 363 5.58 23.14 65.89
C ALA A 363 6.85 22.90 65.06
N SER A 364 7.83 22.18 65.61
CA SER A 364 9.07 21.84 64.91
C SER A 364 8.83 20.93 63.71
N GLU A 365 7.91 19.97 63.81
CA GLU A 365 7.51 19.11 62.68
C GLU A 365 6.87 19.95 61.56
N LEU A 366 5.94 20.85 61.90
CA LEU A 366 5.28 21.72 60.92
C LEU A 366 6.27 22.67 60.24
N GLU A 367 7.27 23.18 60.96
CA GLU A 367 8.34 24.01 60.37
C GLU A 367 9.20 23.21 59.38
N ALA A 368 9.51 21.94 59.70
CA ALA A 368 10.24 21.05 58.81
C ALA A 368 9.42 20.69 57.56
N GLU A 369 8.14 20.34 57.74
CA GLU A 369 7.19 20.09 56.64
C GLU A 369 7.09 21.31 55.72
N LEU A 370 7.02 22.54 56.27
CA LEU A 370 6.95 23.76 55.48
C LEU A 370 8.23 23.99 54.65
N ALA A 371 9.40 23.76 55.24
CA ALA A 371 10.68 23.89 54.53
C ALA A 371 10.80 22.87 53.39
N GLU A 372 10.36 21.63 53.62
CA GLU A 372 10.31 20.60 52.58
C GLU A 372 9.37 20.99 51.44
N GLN A 373 8.18 21.50 51.75
CA GLN A 373 7.23 21.98 50.73
C GLN A 373 7.79 23.15 49.91
N GLN A 374 8.54 24.06 50.53
CA GLN A 374 9.20 25.15 49.80
C GLN A 374 10.28 24.64 48.84
N HIS A 375 11.09 23.67 49.26
CA HIS A 375 12.09 23.04 48.41
C HIS A 375 11.45 22.30 47.23
N LEU A 376 10.42 21.49 47.47
CA LEU A 376 9.68 20.78 46.43
C LEU A 376 9.04 21.74 45.41
N LYS A 377 8.51 22.87 45.89
CA LYS A 377 7.97 23.92 45.01
C LYS A 377 9.04 24.53 44.12
N GLN A 378 10.22 24.85 44.66
CA GLN A 378 11.32 25.41 43.87
C GLN A 378 11.78 24.42 42.81
N GLN A 379 11.96 23.15 43.19
CA GLN A 379 12.33 22.08 42.25
C GLN A 379 11.29 21.96 41.11
N ALA A 380 9.99 21.98 41.43
CA ALA A 380 8.94 21.94 40.42
C ALA A 380 8.93 23.18 39.49
N GLN A 381 9.37 24.34 39.99
CA GLN A 381 9.52 25.54 39.16
C GLN A 381 10.69 25.40 38.19
N ASP A 382 11.85 24.93 38.66
CA ASP A 382 13.03 24.72 37.83
C ASP A 382 12.77 23.66 36.74
N GLU A 383 12.09 22.56 37.09
CA GLU A 383 11.65 21.55 36.13
C GLU A 383 10.67 22.10 35.08
N SER A 384 9.74 22.97 35.50
CA SER A 384 8.79 23.63 34.59
C SER A 384 9.48 24.57 33.61
N GLU A 385 10.50 25.30 34.06
CA GLU A 385 11.33 26.16 33.19
C GLU A 385 12.13 25.32 32.20
N PHE A 386 12.76 24.24 32.66
CA PHE A 386 13.48 23.30 31.81
C PHE A 386 12.58 22.70 30.71
N LEU A 387 11.40 22.19 31.09
CA LEU A 387 10.42 21.64 30.15
C LEU A 387 9.92 22.69 29.15
N ARG A 388 9.80 23.95 29.57
CA ARG A 388 9.41 25.05 28.67
C ARG A 388 10.50 25.29 27.61
N THR A 389 11.77 25.28 27.99
CA THR A 389 12.90 25.41 27.06
C THR A 389 12.99 24.22 26.10
N GLU A 390 12.87 23.00 26.59
CA GLU A 390 12.88 21.80 25.75
C GLU A 390 11.72 21.80 24.73
N LEU A 391 10.54 22.27 25.14
CA LEU A 391 9.38 22.41 24.26
C LEU A 391 9.62 23.46 23.16
N GLU A 392 10.33 24.54 23.46
CA GLU A 392 10.70 25.57 22.47
C GLU A 392 11.73 25.03 21.46
N GLU A 393 12.71 24.25 21.91
CA GLU A 393 13.66 23.58 21.02
C GLU A 393 12.98 22.56 20.10
N LEU A 394 12.05 21.75 20.63
CA LEU A 394 11.27 20.80 19.83
C LEU A 394 10.39 21.50 18.79
N LYS A 395 9.77 22.64 19.14
CA LYS A 395 9.02 23.46 18.18
C LYS A 395 9.91 23.94 17.04
N LYS A 396 11.12 24.42 17.34
CA LYS A 396 12.09 24.85 16.34
C LYS A 396 12.52 23.70 15.42
N GLN A 397 12.82 22.53 15.99
CA GLN A 397 13.16 21.33 15.21
C GLN A 397 12.01 20.91 14.28
N ARG A 398 10.76 20.98 14.76
CA ARG A 398 9.57 20.69 13.96
C ARG A 398 9.45 21.69 12.79
N GLU A 399 9.61 22.99 13.03
CA GLU A 399 9.57 24.00 11.97
C GLU A 399 10.63 23.77 10.90
N ASP A 400 11.86 23.41 11.30
CA ASP A 400 12.94 23.13 10.37
C ASP A 400 12.69 21.83 9.58
N THR A 401 12.09 20.81 10.22
CA THR A 401 11.64 19.59 9.55
C THR A 401 10.53 19.89 8.52
N GLU A 402 9.56 20.75 8.86
CA GLU A 402 8.51 21.16 7.93
C GLU A 402 9.06 21.95 6.74
N LYS A 403 10.06 22.83 6.97
CA LYS A 403 10.78 23.52 5.87
C LYS A 403 11.51 22.53 4.96
N ALA A 404 12.22 21.56 5.54
CA ALA A 404 12.91 20.53 4.78
C ALA A 404 11.93 19.69 3.95
N GLN A 405 10.79 19.29 4.53
CA GLN A 405 9.74 18.55 3.81
C GLN A 405 9.18 19.34 2.63
N ARG A 406 8.90 20.63 2.79
CA ARG A 406 8.44 21.49 1.68
C ARG A 406 9.49 21.59 0.56
N SER A 407 10.77 21.68 0.92
CA SER A 407 11.87 21.68 -0.06
C SER A 407 11.94 20.36 -0.81
N LEU A 408 11.79 19.22 -0.12
CA LEU A 408 11.78 17.90 -0.74
C LEU A 408 10.63 17.76 -1.75
N THR A 409 9.42 18.16 -1.36
CA THR A 409 8.25 18.12 -2.26
C THR A 409 8.43 18.98 -3.51
N GLU A 410 9.07 20.15 -3.40
CA GLU A 410 9.37 20.99 -4.58
C GLU A 410 10.44 20.34 -5.48
N ILE A 411 11.45 19.69 -4.90
CA ILE A 411 12.45 18.92 -5.66
C ILE A 411 11.80 17.75 -6.39
N GLU A 412 10.92 16.99 -5.73
CA GLU A 412 10.15 15.89 -6.33
C GLU A 412 9.28 16.37 -7.50
N ARG A 413 8.58 17.49 -7.34
CA ARG A 413 7.77 18.09 -8.40
C ARG A 413 8.62 18.48 -9.61
N ARG A 414 9.82 19.04 -9.38
CA ARG A 414 10.78 19.38 -10.45
C ARG A 414 11.32 18.12 -11.13
N ALA A 415 11.62 17.07 -10.37
CA ALA A 415 12.07 15.79 -10.91
C ALA A 415 11.01 15.16 -11.82
N GLN A 416 9.74 15.10 -11.37
CA GLN A 416 8.62 14.60 -12.18
C GLN A 416 8.43 15.42 -13.46
N ALA A 417 8.49 16.75 -13.38
CA ALA A 417 8.39 17.61 -14.56
C ALA A 417 9.55 17.37 -15.55
N ASN A 418 10.75 17.09 -15.05
CA ASN A 418 11.90 16.75 -15.88
C ASN A 418 11.73 15.37 -16.53
N GLU A 419 11.28 14.37 -15.78
CA GLU A 419 10.99 13.02 -16.29
C GLU A 419 9.94 13.05 -17.41
N GLN A 420 8.87 13.84 -17.25
CA GLN A 420 7.88 14.05 -18.30
C GLN A 420 8.48 14.69 -19.56
N ARG A 421 9.41 15.64 -19.42
CA ARG A 421 10.12 16.24 -20.56
C ARG A 421 11.00 15.21 -21.26
N TYR A 422 11.73 14.38 -20.52
CA TYR A 422 12.53 13.30 -21.08
C TYR A 422 11.68 12.26 -21.81
N SER A 423 10.54 11.86 -21.25
CA SER A 423 9.60 10.95 -21.94
C SER A 423 9.09 11.53 -23.25
N LYS A 424 8.64 12.80 -23.27
CA LYS A 424 8.22 13.47 -24.51
C LYS A 424 9.35 13.55 -25.54
N LEU A 425 10.57 13.84 -25.09
CA LEU A 425 11.73 13.87 -25.98
C LEU A 425 12.04 12.48 -26.56
N LYS A 426 11.94 11.43 -25.74
CA LYS A 426 12.12 10.04 -26.16
C LYS A 426 11.06 9.59 -27.17
N GLU A 427 9.81 10.01 -26.99
CA GLU A 427 8.73 9.79 -27.97
C GLU A 427 9.06 10.48 -29.29
N LYS A 428 9.44 11.76 -29.26
CA LYS A 428 9.83 12.50 -30.48
C LYS A 428 11.07 11.92 -31.17
N TYR A 429 12.05 11.45 -30.42
CA TYR A 429 13.19 10.76 -30.99
C TYR A 429 12.77 9.44 -31.66
N SER A 430 11.91 8.65 -31.02
CA SER A 430 11.36 7.42 -31.59
C SER A 430 10.56 7.68 -32.87
N GLU A 431 9.70 8.70 -32.88
CA GLU A 431 8.98 9.17 -34.07
C GLU A 431 9.93 9.55 -35.20
N LEU A 432 11.00 10.29 -34.89
CA LEU A 432 11.99 10.72 -35.88
C LEU A 432 12.73 9.52 -36.50
N VAL A 433 13.16 8.57 -35.68
CA VAL A 433 13.81 7.33 -36.15
C VAL A 433 12.86 6.53 -37.04
N GLN A 434 11.60 6.39 -36.64
CA GLN A 434 10.59 5.69 -37.43
C GLN A 434 10.34 6.39 -38.78
N ASN A 435 10.17 7.71 -38.78
CA ASN A 435 10.01 8.51 -39.98
C ASN A 435 11.21 8.40 -40.91
N HIS A 436 12.43 8.38 -40.36
CA HIS A 436 13.64 8.19 -41.15
C HIS A 436 13.66 6.80 -41.81
N ALA A 437 13.31 5.74 -41.07
CA ALA A 437 13.20 4.40 -41.61
C ALA A 437 12.14 4.29 -42.73
N ASP A 438 10.99 4.93 -42.55
CA ASP A 438 9.91 4.92 -43.54
C ASP A 438 10.29 5.73 -44.80
N LEU A 439 11.02 6.84 -44.65
CA LEU A 439 11.57 7.59 -45.77
C LEU A 439 12.61 6.79 -46.56
N LEU A 440 13.47 6.01 -45.88
CA LEU A 440 14.41 5.12 -46.55
C LEU A 440 13.70 4.06 -47.39
N ARG A 441 12.62 3.44 -46.86
CA ARG A 441 11.80 2.48 -47.63
C ARG A 441 11.14 3.14 -48.84
N LYS A 442 10.56 4.33 -48.67
CA LYS A 442 9.97 5.10 -49.78
C LYS A 442 11.00 5.47 -50.84
N ASN A 443 12.21 5.89 -50.43
CA ASN A 443 13.29 6.21 -51.35
C ASN A 443 13.72 4.97 -52.17
N ALA A 444 13.84 3.81 -51.52
CA ALA A 444 14.13 2.55 -52.20
C ALA A 444 13.04 2.18 -53.23
N GLU A 445 11.75 2.35 -52.86
CA GLU A 445 10.63 2.09 -53.77
C GLU A 445 10.60 3.06 -54.96
N VAL A 446 10.80 4.36 -54.73
CA VAL A 446 10.90 5.36 -55.81
C VAL A 446 12.10 5.05 -56.72
N THR A 447 13.24 4.66 -56.16
CA THR A 447 14.43 4.27 -56.95
C THR A 447 14.13 3.07 -57.84
N LYS A 448 13.38 2.08 -57.32
CA LYS A 448 12.91 0.92 -58.10
C LYS A 448 11.97 1.35 -59.22
N GLN A 449 11.00 2.22 -58.94
CA GLN A 449 10.07 2.76 -59.94
C GLN A 449 10.78 3.56 -61.03
N VAL A 450 11.74 4.41 -60.67
CA VAL A 450 12.57 5.16 -61.64
C VAL A 450 13.37 4.22 -62.52
N THR A 451 13.93 3.15 -61.96
CA THR A 451 14.68 2.15 -62.72
C THR A 451 13.76 1.41 -63.71
N ALA A 452 12.57 1.01 -63.27
CA ALA A 452 11.57 0.38 -64.13
C ALA A 452 11.07 1.33 -65.23
N ALA A 453 10.82 2.60 -64.91
CA ALA A 453 10.40 3.61 -65.89
C ALA A 453 11.50 3.86 -66.93
N ARG A 454 12.78 3.89 -66.54
CA ARG A 454 13.91 4.00 -67.47
C ARG A 454 14.02 2.79 -68.40
N GLN A 455 13.80 1.58 -67.88
CA GLN A 455 13.76 0.37 -68.70
C GLN A 455 12.64 0.43 -69.73
N ALA A 456 11.41 0.76 -69.29
CA ALA A 456 10.26 0.92 -70.17
C ALA A 456 10.48 2.02 -71.22
N GLN A 457 11.08 3.16 -70.86
CA GLN A 457 11.44 4.20 -71.80
C GLN A 457 12.43 3.68 -72.86
N GLY A 458 13.46 2.94 -72.44
CA GLY A 458 14.43 2.34 -73.37
C GLY A 458 13.81 1.29 -74.30
N ASP A 459 12.80 0.55 -73.85
CA ASP A 459 12.01 -0.36 -74.68
C ASP A 459 11.20 0.41 -75.72
N VAL A 460 10.49 1.47 -75.32
CA VAL A 460 9.72 2.33 -76.22
C VAL A 460 10.63 3.03 -77.24
N GLU A 461 11.81 3.52 -76.85
CA GLU A 461 12.77 4.11 -77.77
C GLU A 461 13.28 3.09 -78.80
N ARG A 462 13.48 1.82 -78.40
CA ARG A 462 13.81 0.72 -79.32
C ARG A 462 12.68 0.42 -80.29
N GLU A 463 11.46 0.22 -79.79
CA GLU A 463 10.28 -0.02 -80.63
C GLU A 463 10.05 1.15 -81.59
N LYS A 464 10.19 2.40 -81.12
CA LYS A 464 10.10 3.59 -81.97
C LYS A 464 11.12 3.55 -83.10
N LYS A 465 12.38 3.22 -82.80
CA LYS A 465 13.43 3.11 -83.82
C LYS A 465 13.14 2.00 -84.83
N GLU A 466 12.67 0.83 -84.38
CA GLU A 466 12.27 -0.26 -85.27
C GLU A 466 11.10 0.14 -86.17
N LEU A 467 10.12 0.87 -85.62
CA LEU A 467 9.00 1.46 -86.37
C LEU A 467 9.48 2.49 -87.40
N GLU A 468 10.36 3.42 -87.02
CA GLU A 468 10.98 4.39 -87.94
C GLU A 468 11.75 3.68 -89.06
N ASP A 469 12.57 2.67 -88.75
CA ASP A 469 13.31 1.88 -89.74
C ASP A 469 12.37 1.07 -90.65
N SER A 470 11.22 0.61 -90.13
CA SER A 470 10.19 -0.08 -90.93
C SER A 470 9.45 0.88 -91.86
N PHE A 471 9.16 2.08 -91.38
CA PHE A 471 8.49 3.14 -92.13
C PHE A 471 9.39 3.64 -93.25
N GLN A 472 10.68 3.88 -92.98
CA GLN A 472 11.68 4.24 -93.99
C GLN A 472 11.76 3.17 -95.08
N ARG A 473 11.83 1.88 -94.71
CA ARG A 473 11.79 0.77 -95.67
C ARG A 473 10.51 0.75 -96.50
N SER A 474 9.35 0.99 -95.88
CA SER A 474 8.08 1.06 -96.60
C SER A 474 8.01 2.27 -97.54
N GLN A 475 8.60 3.40 -97.16
CA GLN A 475 8.69 4.60 -97.99
C GLN A 475 9.62 4.36 -99.19
N GLU A 476 10.79 3.77 -98.98
CA GLU A 476 11.70 3.35 -100.06
C GLU A 476 11.01 2.38 -101.03
N GLN A 477 10.27 1.40 -100.50
CA GLN A 477 9.47 0.48 -101.33
C GLN A 477 8.39 1.23 -102.14
N ALA A 478 7.75 2.25 -101.56
CA ALA A 478 6.76 3.06 -102.25
C ALA A 478 7.39 3.92 -103.36
N GLU A 479 8.57 4.50 -103.13
CA GLU A 479 9.32 5.25 -104.14
C GLU A 479 9.74 4.37 -105.32
N VAL A 480 10.25 3.15 -105.05
CA VAL A 480 10.58 2.16 -106.08
C VAL A 480 9.35 1.72 -106.88
N LEU A 481 8.20 1.58 -106.21
CA LEU A 481 6.93 1.28 -106.88
C LEU A 481 6.50 2.42 -107.80
N ASP A 482 6.68 3.68 -107.40
CA ASP A 482 6.35 4.84 -108.22
C ASP A 482 7.29 4.99 -109.43
N THR A 483 8.59 4.71 -109.27
CA THR A 483 9.53 4.68 -110.41
C THR A 483 9.15 3.58 -111.41
N LEU A 484 8.83 2.37 -110.93
CA LEU A 484 8.38 1.27 -111.78
C LEU A 484 7.08 1.60 -112.53
N LYS A 485 6.14 2.30 -111.88
CA LYS A 485 4.92 2.78 -112.56
C LYS A 485 5.24 3.78 -113.68
N ARG A 486 6.18 4.70 -113.46
CA ARG A 486 6.63 5.66 -114.47
C ARG A 486 7.31 4.97 -115.65
N GLU A 487 8.19 4.01 -115.39
CA GLU A 487 8.84 3.20 -116.43
C GLU A 487 7.83 2.36 -117.23
N LEU A 488 6.85 1.74 -116.56
CA LEU A 488 5.78 1.01 -117.22
C LEU A 488 4.92 1.91 -118.11
N ALA A 489 4.62 3.14 -117.66
CA ALA A 489 3.89 4.12 -118.46
C ALA A 489 4.68 4.55 -119.70
N ALA A 490 5.99 4.79 -119.55
CA ALA A 490 6.87 5.12 -120.67
C ALA A 490 6.95 3.96 -121.69
N SER A 491 7.14 2.71 -121.22
CA SER A 491 7.16 1.52 -122.08
C SER A 491 5.84 1.29 -122.82
N ARG A 492 4.69 1.56 -122.18
CA ARG A 492 3.37 1.54 -122.86
C ARG A 492 3.27 2.59 -123.96
N GLN A 493 3.79 3.78 -123.72
CA GLN A 493 3.79 4.86 -124.70
C GLN A 493 4.69 4.51 -125.91
N GLU A 494 5.87 3.92 -125.66
CA GLU A 494 6.75 3.40 -126.72
C GLU A 494 6.08 2.29 -127.55
N LEU A 495 5.39 1.35 -126.90
CA LEU A 495 4.62 0.31 -127.57
C LEU A 495 3.52 0.87 -128.47
N GLN A 496 2.84 1.94 -128.03
CA GLN A 496 1.79 2.59 -128.80
C GLN A 496 2.35 3.29 -130.05
N VAL A 497 3.53 3.92 -129.94
CA VAL A 497 4.25 4.51 -131.07
C VAL A 497 4.69 3.43 -132.08
N LEU A 498 5.21 2.30 -131.58
CA LEU A 498 5.60 1.17 -132.42
C LEU A 498 4.40 0.54 -133.15
N GLN A 499 3.24 0.41 -132.49
CA GLN A 499 2.01 -0.05 -133.12
C GLN A 499 1.56 0.90 -134.24
N GLY A 500 1.57 2.22 -134.02
CA GLY A 500 1.24 3.19 -135.07
C GLY A 500 2.21 3.14 -136.26
N THR A 501 3.48 2.87 -136.02
CA THR A 501 4.50 2.73 -137.08
C THR A 501 4.29 1.45 -137.90
N LEU A 502 3.87 0.36 -137.25
CA LEU A 502 3.56 -0.90 -137.92
C LEU A 502 2.33 -0.79 -138.83
N GLU A 503 1.26 -0.13 -138.36
CA GLU A 503 0.05 0.12 -139.15
C GLU A 503 0.37 0.95 -140.40
N SER A 504 1.17 2.01 -140.27
CA SER A 504 1.60 2.82 -141.41
C SER A 504 2.42 2.02 -142.44
N SER A 505 3.28 1.11 -141.98
CA SER A 505 4.07 0.24 -142.87
C SER A 505 3.20 -0.79 -143.59
N THR A 506 2.16 -1.33 -142.94
CA THR A 506 1.23 -2.26 -143.59
C THR A 506 0.36 -1.59 -144.65
N GLN A 507 -0.08 -0.35 -144.41
CA GLN A 507 -0.82 0.47 -145.38
C GLN A 507 0.03 0.76 -146.62
N ALA A 508 1.30 1.14 -146.44
CA ALA A 508 2.24 1.39 -147.53
C ALA A 508 2.55 0.12 -148.36
N GLY A 509 2.57 -1.06 -147.72
CA GLY A 509 2.74 -2.34 -148.41
C GLY A 509 1.54 -2.69 -149.32
N ALA A 510 0.32 -2.38 -148.90
CA ALA A 510 -0.89 -2.62 -149.69
C ALA A 510 -0.96 -1.74 -150.95
N GLU A 511 -0.53 -0.48 -150.87
CA GLU A 511 -0.46 0.45 -152.01
C GLU A 511 0.60 0.05 -153.05
N GLN A 512 1.71 -0.53 -152.62
CA GLN A 512 2.73 -1.04 -153.55
C GLN A 512 2.26 -2.31 -154.28
N SER A 513 1.54 -3.20 -153.59
CA SER A 513 1.00 -4.42 -154.21
C SER A 513 -0.02 -4.12 -155.32
N THR A 514 -0.80 -3.04 -155.19
CA THR A 514 -1.78 -2.62 -156.21
C THR A 514 -1.11 -1.99 -157.43
N ARG A 515 0.03 -1.28 -157.26
CA ARG A 515 0.82 -0.76 -158.38
C ARG A 515 1.49 -1.85 -159.21
N ILE A 516 1.96 -2.93 -158.58
CA ILE A 516 2.61 -4.05 -159.29
C ILE A 516 1.61 -4.77 -160.20
N ALA A 517 0.38 -5.01 -159.73
CA ALA A 517 -0.67 -5.64 -160.52
C ALA A 517 -1.05 -4.85 -161.78
N GLY A 518 -1.00 -3.51 -161.73
CA GLY A 518 -1.27 -2.65 -162.89
C GLY A 518 -0.19 -2.74 -163.98
N LEU A 519 1.09 -2.84 -163.57
CA LEU A 519 2.22 -2.92 -164.50
C LEU A 519 2.32 -4.27 -165.23
N GLU A 520 1.87 -5.36 -164.61
CA GLU A 520 1.81 -6.68 -165.25
C GLU A 520 0.78 -6.73 -166.39
N GLN A 521 -0.34 -6.02 -166.24
CA GLN A 521 -1.39 -5.95 -167.26
C GLN A 521 -0.95 -5.18 -168.52
N GLU A 522 -0.15 -4.11 -168.35
CA GLU A 522 0.43 -3.37 -169.48
C GLU A 522 1.45 -4.20 -170.26
N ARG A 523 2.32 -4.96 -169.57
CA ARG A 523 3.31 -5.85 -170.21
C ARG A 523 2.65 -6.88 -171.12
N ASP A 524 1.58 -7.51 -170.67
CA ASP A 524 0.89 -8.57 -171.43
C ASP A 524 0.13 -8.03 -172.65
N SER A 525 -0.23 -6.75 -172.64
CA SER A 525 -0.85 -6.08 -173.80
C SER A 525 0.18 -5.72 -174.88
N LEU A 526 1.38 -5.29 -174.48
CA LEU A 526 2.48 -4.95 -175.38
C LEU A 526 3.09 -6.19 -176.04
N SER A 527 3.19 -7.30 -175.32
CA SER A 527 3.69 -8.57 -175.88
C SER A 527 2.82 -9.10 -177.03
N ARG A 528 1.49 -8.98 -176.91
CA ARG A 528 0.52 -9.37 -177.96
C ARG A 528 0.47 -8.42 -179.16
N ALA A 529 1.02 -7.22 -179.04
CA ALA A 529 1.19 -6.29 -180.15
C ALA A 529 2.48 -6.57 -180.93
N ALA A 530 3.55 -6.98 -180.22
CA ALA A 530 4.84 -7.35 -180.82
C ALA A 530 4.75 -8.62 -181.69
N GLU A 531 3.98 -9.63 -181.28
CA GLU A 531 3.78 -10.86 -182.07
C GLU A 531 3.06 -10.59 -183.40
N ARG A 532 2.02 -9.74 -183.40
CA ARG A 532 1.27 -9.37 -184.62
C ARG A 532 2.14 -8.61 -185.63
N HIS A 533 3.02 -7.73 -185.17
CA HIS A 533 3.97 -7.06 -186.05
C HIS A 533 5.07 -7.99 -186.58
N GLY A 534 5.44 -9.04 -185.82
CA GLY A 534 6.38 -10.07 -186.28
C GLY A 534 5.87 -10.87 -187.48
N GLU A 535 4.57 -11.19 -187.49
CA GLU A 535 3.92 -11.91 -188.59
C GLU A 535 3.81 -11.07 -189.88
N GLU A 536 3.52 -9.76 -189.75
CA GLU A 536 3.46 -8.83 -190.90
C GLU A 536 4.84 -8.61 -191.55
N VAL A 537 5.89 -8.50 -190.74
CA VAL A 537 7.27 -8.31 -191.25
C VAL A 537 7.79 -9.56 -191.95
N ALA A 538 7.41 -10.75 -191.48
CA ALA A 538 7.76 -12.02 -192.13
C ALA A 538 7.07 -12.18 -193.50
N ALA A 539 5.80 -11.75 -193.62
CA ALA A 539 5.07 -11.75 -194.88
C ALA A 539 5.68 -10.80 -195.92
N LEU A 540 6.05 -9.59 -195.51
CA LEU A 540 6.68 -8.58 -196.39
C LEU A 540 8.10 -8.97 -196.83
N HIS A 541 8.86 -9.68 -195.98
CA HIS A 541 10.18 -10.22 -196.35
C HIS A 541 10.09 -11.33 -197.41
N ALA A 542 9.06 -12.17 -197.36
CA ALA A 542 8.88 -13.25 -198.32
C ALA A 542 8.54 -12.73 -199.74
N GLU A 543 7.77 -11.65 -199.85
CA GLU A 543 7.47 -11.03 -201.15
C GLU A 543 8.67 -10.30 -201.75
N LEU A 544 9.47 -9.60 -200.93
CA LEU A 544 10.71 -8.96 -201.38
C LEU A 544 11.73 -9.97 -201.91
N GLN A 545 11.82 -11.15 -201.29
CA GLN A 545 12.70 -12.24 -201.75
C GLN A 545 12.27 -12.78 -203.13
N GLN A 546 10.96 -12.96 -203.36
CA GLN A 546 10.46 -13.40 -204.68
C GLN A 546 10.74 -12.39 -205.80
N MET A 547 10.66 -11.09 -205.51
CA MET A 547 10.98 -10.04 -206.47
C MET A 547 12.48 -9.98 -206.78
N ARG A 548 13.33 -10.29 -205.79
CA ARG A 548 14.80 -10.33 -205.94
C ARG A 548 15.26 -11.54 -206.76
N ASP A 549 14.64 -12.70 -206.56
CA ASP A 549 14.98 -13.93 -207.28
C ASP A 549 14.54 -13.91 -208.76
N ARG A 550 13.49 -13.14 -209.10
CA ARG A 550 13.12 -12.91 -210.51
C ARG A 550 14.10 -12.00 -211.23
N LEU A 551 14.59 -10.96 -210.56
CA LEU A 551 15.55 -10.02 -211.15
C LEU A 551 16.94 -10.66 -211.38
N GLY A 552 17.32 -11.64 -210.54
CA GLY A 552 18.58 -12.38 -210.70
C GLY A 552 18.62 -13.32 -211.91
N ARG A 553 17.48 -13.94 -212.28
CA ARG A 553 17.43 -14.86 -213.43
C ARG A 553 17.56 -14.14 -214.79
N GLU A 554 17.35 -12.83 -214.83
CA GLU A 554 17.56 -12.02 -216.04
C GLU A 554 19.04 -11.64 -216.27
N GLN A 555 19.96 -11.90 -215.33
CA GLN A 555 21.35 -11.44 -215.43
C GLN A 555 22.43 -12.52 -215.70
N GLU A 556 22.16 -13.83 -215.55
CA GLU A 556 23.23 -14.86 -215.67
C GLU A 556 23.27 -15.67 -216.98
N SER A 557 22.39 -15.43 -217.97
CA SER A 557 22.47 -16.11 -219.28
C SER A 557 22.88 -15.19 -220.44
N SER A 558 23.59 -14.10 -220.15
CA SER A 558 24.30 -13.28 -221.14
C SER A 558 25.77 -13.16 -220.74
N LYS A 559 26.61 -13.98 -221.40
CA LYS A 559 28.09 -13.94 -221.55
C LYS A 559 28.93 -14.97 -220.76
N MET A 560 29.13 -16.16 -221.36
CA MET A 560 30.44 -16.57 -221.93
C MET A 560 30.25 -17.81 -222.84
N GLU A 561 30.62 -17.64 -224.13
CA GLU A 561 30.81 -18.60 -225.25
C GLU A 561 29.76 -19.67 -225.60
#